data_AF-A0A3M0Y301-F1
#
_entry.id   AF-A0A3M0Y301-F1
#
_cell.length_a   1.000
_cell.length_b   1.000
_cell.length_c   1.000
_cell.angle_alpha   90.00
_cell.angle_beta   90.00
_cell.angle_gamma   90.00
#
_symmetry.space_group_name_H-M   'P 1'
#
loop_
_entity.id
_entity.type
_entity.pdbx_description
1 polymer ?
#
loop_
_entity_poly.entity_id
_entity_poly.type
_entity_poly.pdbx_seq_one_letter_code
_entity_poly.pdbx_strand_id
1 'polypeptide(L)'
;MVFSCVAAAAAATSAWAGMTAFDVYGASWREVALPPAGPGSFGVAVDALADGRLVAATGLSVFVETAVGSGVFSQAATIDGALVGGSTDPSFLRVSPDGSKIALGAGFGKPLVVFNAAALSTTAPSAITAATASVFNVNHFSAAWADDSSLAIASGAFGSPSIVSLLDVTSDPLSPVHPTVVAN
;
A
#
# COMPACT_ATOMS: atom_id res chain seq x y z
N MET A 1 43.22 17.39 -36.17
CA MET A 1 41.93 17.06 -36.81
C MET A 1 41.09 16.37 -35.76
N VAL A 2 40.14 17.06 -35.12
CA VAL A 2 39.35 16.52 -34.00
C VAL A 2 37.94 16.25 -34.52
N PHE A 3 37.53 14.98 -34.53
CA PHE A 3 36.18 14.58 -34.89
C PHE A 3 35.28 14.68 -33.66
N SER A 4 34.26 15.52 -33.74
CA SER A 4 33.21 15.66 -32.72
C SER A 4 32.03 14.80 -33.14
N CYS A 5 31.73 13.73 -32.40
CA CYS A 5 30.54 12.90 -32.60
C CYS A 5 29.37 13.50 -31.80
N VAL A 6 28.35 13.98 -32.51
CA VAL A 6 27.07 14.37 -31.91
C VAL A 6 26.15 13.16 -31.95
N ALA A 7 25.96 12.50 -30.81
CA ALA A 7 24.97 11.43 -30.69
C ALA A 7 23.58 12.04 -30.54
N ALA A 8 22.71 11.84 -31.54
CA ALA A 8 21.31 12.20 -31.45
C ALA A 8 20.58 11.22 -30.53
N ALA A 9 20.12 11.69 -29.37
CA ALA A 9 19.23 10.93 -28.51
C ALA A 9 17.87 10.81 -29.20
N ALA A 10 17.54 9.62 -29.69
CA ALA A 10 16.20 9.30 -30.16
C ALA A 10 15.26 9.26 -28.95
N ALA A 11 14.41 10.28 -28.82
CA ALA A 11 13.31 10.27 -27.87
C ALA A 11 12.32 9.20 -28.31
N ALA A 12 12.37 8.02 -27.68
CA ALA A 12 11.32 7.03 -27.80
C ALA A 12 10.05 7.61 -27.19
N THR A 13 9.12 8.06 -28.03
CA THR A 13 7.77 8.42 -27.59
C THR A 13 7.09 7.16 -27.09
N SER A 14 6.77 7.13 -25.79
CA SER A 14 6.10 5.99 -25.17
C SER A 14 4.71 5.86 -25.79
N ALA A 15 4.46 4.76 -26.50
CA ALA A 15 3.15 4.39 -27.04
C ALA A 15 2.11 4.05 -25.94
N TRP A 16 2.35 4.46 -24.70
CA TRP A 16 1.56 4.17 -23.50
C TRP A 16 0.71 5.37 -23.06
N ALA A 17 0.72 6.48 -23.80
CA ALA A 17 -0.11 7.63 -23.49
C ALA A 17 -1.60 7.29 -23.70
N GLY A 18 -2.26 6.85 -22.63
CA GLY A 18 -3.70 6.54 -22.60
C GLY A 18 -4.05 5.14 -22.11
N MET A 19 -3.08 4.22 -21.99
CA MET A 19 -3.32 2.93 -21.32
C MET A 19 -3.20 3.09 -19.82
N THR A 20 -4.24 2.68 -19.10
CA THR A 20 -4.17 2.47 -17.66
C THR A 20 -3.48 1.13 -17.38
N ALA A 21 -2.91 1.00 -16.19
CA ALA A 21 -2.43 -0.28 -15.66
C ALA A 21 -3.42 -1.45 -15.88
N PHE A 22 -4.72 -1.17 -15.81
CA PHE A 22 -5.77 -2.17 -15.90
C PHE A 22 -6.02 -2.67 -17.32
N ASP A 23 -5.58 -1.95 -18.35
CA ASP A 23 -5.70 -2.43 -19.73
C ASP A 23 -4.86 -3.71 -19.97
N VAL A 24 -3.80 -3.90 -19.19
CA VAL A 24 -2.95 -5.11 -19.22
C VAL A 24 -3.63 -6.31 -18.54
N TYR A 25 -4.48 -6.08 -17.53
CA TYR A 25 -5.28 -7.14 -16.92
C TYR A 25 -6.45 -7.57 -17.81
N GLY A 26 -6.80 -6.72 -18.80
CA GLY A 26 -7.92 -6.92 -19.70
C GLY A 26 -9.25 -6.50 -19.10
N ALA A 27 -10.27 -6.40 -19.96
CA ALA A 27 -11.63 -6.04 -19.56
C ALA A 27 -12.46 -7.21 -19.01
N SER A 28 -11.84 -8.40 -18.88
CA SER A 28 -12.49 -9.63 -18.44
C SER A 28 -12.00 -10.05 -17.06
N TRP A 29 -12.88 -10.73 -16.31
CA TRP A 29 -12.49 -11.34 -15.05
C TRP A 29 -11.34 -12.34 -15.25
N ARG A 30 -10.42 -12.35 -14.28
CA ARG A 30 -9.35 -13.32 -14.17
C ARG A 30 -9.12 -13.67 -12.71
N GLU A 31 -8.91 -14.96 -12.46
CA GLU A 31 -8.43 -15.44 -11.17
C GLU A 31 -6.92 -15.21 -11.03
N VAL A 32 -6.51 -14.73 -9.87
CA VAL A 32 -5.10 -14.57 -9.48
C VAL A 32 -4.90 -15.30 -8.16
N ALA A 33 -3.92 -16.20 -8.13
CA ALA A 33 -3.50 -16.83 -6.88
C ALA A 33 -2.71 -15.82 -6.05
N LEU A 34 -3.30 -15.35 -4.96
CA LEU A 34 -2.60 -14.48 -4.00
C LEU A 34 -1.53 -15.26 -3.23
N PRO A 35 -0.53 -14.58 -2.65
CA PRO A 35 0.37 -15.22 -1.68
C PRO A 35 -0.43 -15.95 -0.59
N PRO A 36 0.02 -17.11 -0.08
CA PRO A 36 -0.64 -17.76 1.03
C PRO A 36 -0.62 -16.85 2.26
N ALA A 37 -1.64 -16.96 3.12
CA ALA A 37 -1.69 -16.21 4.37
C ALA A 37 -0.43 -16.49 5.21
N GLY A 38 0.23 -15.43 5.65
CA GLY A 38 1.43 -15.52 6.48
C GLY A 38 1.12 -15.93 7.92
N PRO A 39 2.13 -16.34 8.71
CA PRO A 39 1.94 -16.68 10.12
C PRO A 39 1.22 -15.57 10.90
N GLY A 40 0.17 -15.92 11.63
CA GLY A 40 -0.61 -14.96 12.44
C GLY A 40 -1.63 -14.12 11.64
N SER A 41 -1.85 -14.44 10.38
CA SER A 41 -2.91 -13.86 9.54
C SER A 41 -3.91 -14.92 9.08
N PHE A 42 -5.15 -14.49 8.86
CA PHE A 42 -6.24 -15.27 8.28
C PHE A 42 -6.58 -14.84 6.85
N GLY A 43 -5.90 -13.82 6.31
CA GLY A 43 -6.21 -13.25 5.01
C GLY A 43 -5.04 -12.54 4.34
N VAL A 44 -5.35 -11.94 3.18
CA VAL A 44 -4.41 -11.16 2.39
C VAL A 44 -5.13 -9.88 1.98
N ALA A 45 -4.56 -8.73 2.32
CA ALA A 45 -5.03 -7.45 1.82
C ALA A 45 -4.26 -7.11 0.54
N VAL A 46 -4.96 -6.61 -0.48
CA VAL A 46 -4.40 -6.34 -1.81
C VAL A 46 -4.83 -4.96 -2.29
N ASP A 47 -3.96 -4.31 -3.05
CA ASP A 47 -4.27 -3.12 -3.84
C ASP A 47 -3.38 -3.03 -5.10
N ALA A 48 -3.65 -2.08 -5.98
CA ALA A 48 -2.84 -1.81 -7.17
C ALA A 48 -1.81 -0.69 -6.94
N LEU A 49 -0.56 -0.93 -7.37
CA LEU A 49 0.48 0.09 -7.43
C LEU A 49 0.29 0.99 -8.66
N ALA A 50 0.89 2.18 -8.64
CA ALA A 50 0.82 3.13 -9.75
C ALA A 50 1.44 2.62 -11.07
N ASP A 51 2.35 1.64 -10.99
CA ASP A 51 2.92 0.97 -12.16
C ASP A 51 2.04 -0.18 -12.69
N GLY A 52 0.89 -0.41 -12.05
CA GLY A 52 -0.09 -1.42 -12.40
C GLY A 52 0.11 -2.80 -11.81
N ARG A 53 1.20 -3.04 -11.10
CA ARG A 53 1.40 -4.32 -10.40
C ARG A 53 0.50 -4.38 -9.17
N LEU A 54 0.12 -5.59 -8.76
CA LEU A 54 -0.55 -5.78 -7.48
C LEU A 54 0.46 -5.75 -6.33
N VAL A 55 0.08 -5.13 -5.22
CA VAL A 55 0.76 -5.24 -3.92
C VAL A 55 -0.16 -5.97 -2.95
N ALA A 56 0.41 -6.90 -2.19
CA ALA A 56 -0.31 -7.72 -1.23
C ALA A 56 0.40 -7.71 0.13
N ALA A 57 -0.35 -7.76 1.23
CA ALA A 57 0.19 -7.85 2.58
C ALA A 57 -0.48 -9.00 3.33
N THR A 58 0.31 -9.77 4.08
CA THR A 58 -0.16 -10.81 5.01
C THR A 58 0.96 -11.20 5.97
N GLY A 59 0.61 -11.54 7.22
CA GLY A 59 1.60 -11.84 8.26
C GLY A 59 2.54 -10.64 8.48
N LEU A 60 3.85 -10.81 8.27
CA LEU A 60 4.80 -9.69 8.27
C LEU A 60 5.34 -9.36 6.88
N SER A 61 4.83 -10.00 5.83
CA SER A 61 5.40 -9.86 4.50
C SER A 61 4.53 -8.96 3.62
N VAL A 62 5.20 -8.08 2.86
CA VAL A 62 4.60 -7.35 1.75
C VAL A 62 5.15 -7.96 0.46
N PHE A 63 4.25 -8.33 -0.43
CA PHE A 63 4.56 -8.93 -1.72
C PHE A 63 4.16 -7.97 -2.84
N VAL A 64 4.91 -8.00 -3.94
CA VAL A 64 4.57 -7.30 -5.16
C VAL A 64 4.56 -8.30 -6.30
N GLU A 65 3.60 -8.13 -7.21
CA GLU A 65 3.54 -8.88 -8.45
C GLU A 65 4.83 -8.66 -9.26
N THR A 66 5.40 -9.71 -9.84
CA THR A 66 6.72 -9.65 -10.49
C THR A 66 6.69 -8.87 -11.80
N ALA A 67 5.54 -8.84 -12.48
CA ALA A 67 5.26 -8.04 -13.65
C ALA A 67 3.74 -7.79 -13.73
N VAL A 68 3.32 -6.70 -14.34
CA VAL A 68 1.88 -6.34 -14.44
C VAL A 68 1.08 -7.50 -15.04
N GLY A 69 0.09 -7.98 -14.30
CA GLY A 69 -0.75 -9.09 -14.75
C GLY A 69 -0.03 -10.44 -14.80
N SER A 70 1.12 -10.63 -14.16
CA SER A 70 1.73 -11.96 -14.11
C SER A 70 0.95 -12.92 -13.20
N GLY A 71 0.28 -12.40 -12.16
CA GLY A 71 -0.29 -13.18 -11.07
C GLY A 71 0.75 -13.92 -10.22
N VAL A 72 2.04 -13.59 -10.39
CA VAL A 72 3.16 -14.18 -9.67
C VAL A 72 3.71 -13.13 -8.72
N PHE A 73 3.83 -13.47 -7.45
CA PHE A 73 4.25 -12.54 -6.41
C PHE A 73 5.65 -12.88 -5.90
N SER A 74 6.39 -11.84 -5.53
CA SER A 74 7.65 -11.97 -4.79
C SER A 74 7.62 -11.04 -3.59
N GLN A 75 8.23 -11.47 -2.49
CA GLN A 75 8.34 -10.61 -1.32
C GLN A 75 9.14 -9.37 -1.69
N ALA A 76 8.63 -8.21 -1.30
CA ALA A 76 9.20 -6.90 -1.62
C ALA A 76 9.61 -6.12 -0.36
N ALA A 77 9.01 -6.44 0.79
CA ALA A 77 9.40 -5.93 2.08
C ALA A 77 8.96 -6.85 3.23
N THR A 78 9.50 -6.60 4.42
CA THR A 78 9.10 -7.22 5.68
C THR A 78 8.77 -6.13 6.69
N ILE A 79 7.60 -6.20 7.31
CA ILE A 79 7.19 -5.32 8.40
C ILE A 79 7.88 -5.78 9.67
N ASP A 80 8.51 -4.86 10.39
CA ASP A 80 9.01 -5.14 11.73
C ASP A 80 7.84 -5.44 12.66
N GLY A 81 7.84 -6.64 13.26
CA GLY A 81 6.81 -7.08 14.18
C GLY A 81 6.64 -6.16 15.39
N ALA A 82 7.66 -5.42 15.79
CA ALA A 82 7.56 -4.42 16.85
C ALA A 82 6.58 -3.27 16.51
N LEU A 83 6.40 -2.93 15.23
CA LEU A 83 5.46 -1.89 14.80
C LEU A 83 4.00 -2.30 14.95
N VAL A 84 3.73 -3.61 14.88
CA VAL A 84 2.37 -4.16 14.77
C VAL A 84 2.02 -5.11 15.91
N GLY A 85 2.88 -5.21 16.92
CA GLY A 85 2.67 -6.08 18.08
C GLY A 85 2.75 -7.58 17.77
N GLY A 86 3.65 -7.99 16.86
CA GLY A 86 3.92 -9.39 16.54
C GLY A 86 3.80 -9.68 15.04
N SER A 87 2.60 -9.95 14.56
CA SER A 87 2.29 -10.19 13.13
C SER A 87 1.15 -9.25 12.67
N THR A 88 0.79 -9.23 11.39
CA THR A 88 -0.42 -8.54 10.90
C THR A 88 -1.50 -9.54 10.50
N ASP A 89 -2.75 -9.16 10.70
CA ASP A 89 -3.89 -9.78 10.03
C ASP A 89 -4.67 -8.66 9.33
N PRO A 90 -4.26 -8.30 8.09
CA PRO A 90 -4.51 -6.98 7.59
C PRO A 90 -5.99 -6.77 7.26
N SER A 91 -6.57 -5.69 7.79
CA SER A 91 -7.95 -5.29 7.52
C SER A 91 -8.07 -4.58 6.17
N PHE A 92 -7.04 -3.84 5.78
CA PHE A 92 -6.92 -3.23 4.45
C PHE A 92 -5.46 -2.95 4.09
N LEU A 93 -5.23 -2.77 2.79
CA LEU A 93 -4.01 -2.23 2.19
C LEU A 93 -4.45 -1.19 1.15
N ARG A 94 -3.90 0.01 1.19
CA ARG A 94 -4.29 1.11 0.28
C ARG A 94 -3.08 1.89 -0.22
N VAL A 95 -2.93 1.98 -1.54
CA VAL A 95 -1.94 2.83 -2.20
C VAL A 95 -2.51 4.24 -2.38
N SER A 96 -1.72 5.28 -2.09
CA SER A 96 -2.15 6.68 -2.25
C SER A 96 -2.42 7.02 -3.73
N PRO A 97 -3.24 8.05 -4.02
CA PRO A 97 -3.56 8.43 -5.40
C PRO A 97 -2.33 8.73 -6.26
N ASP A 98 -1.32 9.39 -5.71
CA ASP A 98 -0.02 9.63 -6.35
C ASP A 98 0.91 8.40 -6.41
N GLY A 99 0.52 7.28 -5.82
CA GLY A 99 1.31 6.04 -5.76
C GLY A 99 2.50 6.08 -4.80
N SER A 100 2.72 7.16 -4.06
CA SER A 100 3.93 7.36 -3.25
C SER A 100 3.88 6.67 -1.88
N LYS A 101 2.69 6.41 -1.34
CA LYS A 101 2.48 5.88 0.01
C LYS A 101 1.60 4.64 -0.01
N ILE A 102 1.80 3.81 1.00
CA ILE A 102 0.99 2.62 1.26
C ILE A 102 0.53 2.70 2.71
N ALA A 103 -0.78 2.65 2.92
CA ALA A 103 -1.41 2.52 4.21
C ALA A 103 -1.85 1.07 4.45
N LEU A 104 -1.44 0.51 5.58
CA LEU A 104 -1.75 -0.84 6.02
C LEU A 104 -2.48 -0.77 7.37
N GLY A 105 -3.74 -1.21 7.39
CA GLY A 105 -4.42 -1.50 8.65
C GLY A 105 -3.99 -2.86 9.15
N ALA A 106 -3.15 -2.93 10.19
CA ALA A 106 -2.48 -4.16 10.59
C ALA A 106 -3.40 -5.22 11.24
N GLY A 107 -4.68 -4.89 11.45
CA GLY A 107 -5.71 -5.79 11.96
C GLY A 107 -6.33 -5.33 13.26
N PHE A 108 -7.19 -6.17 13.83
CA PHE A 108 -7.92 -5.84 15.05
C PHE A 108 -6.97 -5.52 16.23
N GLY A 109 -7.19 -4.35 16.86
CA GLY A 109 -6.41 -3.89 18.02
C GLY A 109 -4.95 -3.53 17.70
N LYS A 110 -4.57 -3.49 16.42
CA LYS A 110 -3.23 -3.14 15.96
C LYS A 110 -3.23 -1.75 15.31
N PRO A 111 -2.07 -1.12 15.13
CA PRO A 111 -2.01 0.21 14.55
C PRO A 111 -2.19 0.21 13.03
N LEU A 112 -2.34 1.41 12.48
CA LEU A 112 -2.24 1.69 11.06
C LEU A 112 -0.79 2.09 10.75
N VAL A 113 -0.19 1.46 9.74
CA VAL A 113 1.20 1.74 9.32
C VAL A 113 1.17 2.41 7.94
N VAL A 114 1.84 3.56 7.79
CA VAL A 114 2.02 4.25 6.50
C VAL A 114 3.50 4.27 6.15
N PHE A 115 3.86 3.79 4.96
CA PHE A 115 5.25 3.78 4.48
C PHE A 115 5.34 4.13 3.00
N ASN A 116 6.54 4.47 2.52
CA ASN A 116 6.77 4.86 1.14
C ASN A 116 6.76 3.63 0.21
N ALA A 117 6.04 3.70 -0.91
CA ALA A 117 5.99 2.64 -1.90
C ALA A 117 7.38 2.33 -2.52
N ALA A 118 8.28 3.31 -2.59
CA ALA A 118 9.65 3.14 -3.04
C ALA A 118 10.51 2.24 -2.14
N ALA A 119 10.04 1.91 -0.93
CA ALA A 119 10.70 0.91 -0.09
C ALA A 119 10.53 -0.53 -0.62
N LEU A 120 9.57 -0.75 -1.53
CA LEU A 120 9.28 -2.07 -2.08
C LEU A 120 10.27 -2.45 -3.18
N SER A 121 10.93 -3.59 -3.03
CA SER A 121 11.82 -4.15 -4.04
C SER A 121 11.77 -5.67 -4.07
N THR A 122 11.36 -6.25 -5.21
CA THR A 122 11.28 -7.70 -5.40
C THR A 122 12.65 -8.37 -5.56
N THR A 123 13.71 -7.59 -5.77
CA THR A 123 15.09 -8.09 -5.92
C THR A 123 15.94 -7.87 -4.66
N ALA A 124 15.56 -6.91 -3.81
CA ALA A 124 16.23 -6.62 -2.55
C ALA A 124 15.19 -6.22 -1.49
N PRO A 125 14.43 -7.17 -0.92
CA PRO A 125 13.37 -6.87 0.03
C PRO A 125 13.91 -6.12 1.25
N SER A 126 13.24 -5.03 1.64
CA SER A 126 13.68 -4.15 2.73
C SER A 126 12.82 -4.33 3.99
N ALA A 127 13.34 -3.91 5.14
CA ALA A 127 12.56 -3.87 6.37
C ALA A 127 11.80 -2.54 6.49
N ILE A 128 10.50 -2.62 6.77
CA ILE A 128 9.67 -1.48 7.19
C ILE A 128 9.78 -1.37 8.70
N THR A 129 10.44 -0.31 9.17
CA THR A 129 10.77 -0.08 10.58
C THR A 129 10.22 1.27 11.04
N ALA A 130 10.35 1.61 12.32
CA ALA A 130 9.94 2.92 12.83
C ALA A 130 10.70 4.09 12.20
N ALA A 131 11.85 3.85 11.56
CA ALA A 131 12.61 4.86 10.83
C ALA A 131 12.10 5.10 9.39
N THR A 132 11.32 4.16 8.84
CA THR A 132 10.85 4.19 7.45
C THR A 132 9.33 4.19 7.31
N ALA A 133 8.61 4.22 8.43
CA ALA A 133 7.16 4.22 8.48
C ALA A 133 6.63 5.12 9.60
N SER A 134 5.45 5.70 9.36
CA SER A 134 4.62 6.34 10.36
C SER A 134 3.62 5.33 10.93
N VAL A 135 3.48 5.29 12.26
CA VAL A 135 2.58 4.34 12.95
C VAL A 135 1.52 5.12 13.72
N PHE A 136 0.26 4.95 13.33
CA PHE A 136 -0.88 5.65 13.90
C PHE A 136 -1.73 4.71 14.74
N ASN A 137 -1.87 5.03 16.02
CA ASN A 137 -2.73 4.28 16.95
C ASN A 137 -4.19 4.75 16.85
N VAL A 138 -4.82 4.49 15.70
CA VAL A 138 -6.22 4.82 15.42
C VAL A 138 -7.04 3.55 15.14
N ASN A 139 -8.27 3.52 15.65
CA ASN A 139 -9.21 2.43 15.36
C ASN A 139 -9.55 2.43 13.88
N HIS A 140 -9.63 1.24 13.28
CA HIS A 140 -9.89 1.10 11.85
C HIS A 140 -10.48 -0.27 11.50
N PHE A 141 -11.36 -0.30 10.51
CA PHE A 141 -11.88 -1.53 9.89
C PHE A 141 -11.62 -1.54 8.39
N SER A 142 -11.73 -0.39 7.75
CA SER A 142 -11.40 -0.17 6.34
C SER A 142 -10.97 1.28 6.15
N ALA A 143 -10.33 1.56 5.01
CA ALA A 143 -9.92 2.91 4.67
C ALA A 143 -9.93 3.15 3.16
N ALA A 144 -9.95 4.42 2.78
CA ALA A 144 -9.75 4.92 1.43
C ALA A 144 -9.01 6.26 1.49
N TRP A 145 -8.10 6.51 0.55
CA TRP A 145 -7.45 7.80 0.44
C TRP A 145 -8.46 8.84 -0.07
N ALA A 146 -8.53 9.98 0.61
CA ALA A 146 -9.25 11.15 0.13
C ALA A 146 -8.36 12.00 -0.78
N ASP A 147 -7.06 12.05 -0.47
CA ASP A 147 -5.99 12.70 -1.23
C ASP A 147 -4.63 12.06 -0.86
N ASP A 148 -3.50 12.64 -1.27
CA ASP A 148 -2.15 12.09 -1.05
C ASP A 148 -1.62 12.20 0.41
N SER A 149 -2.37 12.91 1.25
CA SER A 149 -2.07 13.20 2.66
C SER A 149 -3.19 12.78 3.62
N SER A 150 -4.39 12.51 3.13
CA SER A 150 -5.57 12.26 3.97
C SER A 150 -6.17 10.90 3.69
N LEU A 151 -6.35 10.11 4.75
CA LEU A 151 -6.96 8.78 4.70
C LEU A 151 -8.31 8.80 5.43
N ALA A 152 -9.41 8.56 4.71
CA ALA A 152 -10.71 8.35 5.30
C ALA A 152 -10.77 6.95 5.91
N ILE A 153 -11.04 6.86 7.21
CA ILE A 153 -11.03 5.62 7.99
C ILE A 153 -12.43 5.33 8.50
N ALA A 154 -12.98 4.17 8.14
CA ALA A 154 -14.18 3.66 8.78
C ALA A 154 -13.79 2.94 10.07
N SER A 155 -14.42 3.32 11.18
CA SER A 155 -14.14 2.76 12.51
C SER A 155 -15.37 2.79 13.41
N GLY A 156 -15.25 2.19 14.60
CA GLY A 156 -16.32 2.13 15.59
C GLY A 156 -15.97 1.16 16.72
N ALA A 157 -16.83 1.12 17.73
CA ALA A 157 -16.76 0.10 18.78
C ALA A 157 -18.00 -0.80 18.69
N PHE A 158 -17.87 -2.05 19.11
CA PHE A 158 -19.02 -2.94 19.19
C PHE A 158 -20.09 -2.34 20.13
N GLY A 159 -21.33 -2.25 19.65
CA GLY A 159 -22.43 -1.61 20.38
C GLY A 159 -22.46 -0.09 20.30
N SER A 160 -21.52 0.54 19.59
CA SER A 160 -21.52 1.96 19.27
C SER A 160 -21.76 2.20 17.78
N PRO A 161 -22.24 3.38 17.37
CA PRO A 161 -22.35 3.69 15.96
C PRO A 161 -20.99 3.69 15.26
N SER A 162 -21.02 3.37 13.97
CA SER A 162 -19.85 3.51 13.10
C SER A 162 -19.63 4.97 12.75
N ILE A 163 -18.36 5.35 12.62
CA ILE A 163 -17.93 6.68 12.19
C ILE A 163 -17.02 6.57 10.98
N VAL A 164 -16.93 7.66 10.23
CA VAL A 164 -15.83 7.92 9.30
C VAL A 164 -15.08 9.13 9.80
N SER A 165 -13.77 8.99 9.88
CA SER A 165 -12.83 10.03 10.29
C SER A 165 -11.77 10.23 9.20
N LEU A 166 -11.12 11.40 9.19
CA LEU A 166 -10.14 11.75 8.17
C LEU A 166 -8.77 11.91 8.82
N LEU A 167 -7.87 10.94 8.63
CA LEU A 167 -6.51 10.97 9.17
C LEU A 167 -5.59 11.77 8.25
N ASP A 168 -4.96 12.82 8.76
CA ASP A 168 -3.79 13.44 8.12
C ASP A 168 -2.55 12.59 8.40
N VAL A 169 -2.06 11.86 7.40
CA VAL A 169 -0.90 10.97 7.53
C VAL A 169 0.43 11.72 7.58
N THR A 170 0.43 13.04 7.41
CA THR A 170 1.61 13.90 7.55
C THR A 170 1.71 14.55 8.94
N SER A 171 0.64 14.43 9.75
CA SER A 171 0.64 14.87 11.14
C SER A 171 1.52 13.98 12.04
N ASP A 172 1.85 14.46 13.25
CA ASP A 172 2.61 13.71 14.23
C ASP A 172 1.92 12.37 14.56
N PRO A 173 2.53 11.19 14.30
CA PRO A 173 1.89 9.91 14.56
C PRO A 173 1.56 9.66 16.05
N LEU A 174 2.23 10.36 16.98
CA LEU A 174 1.95 10.29 18.41
C LEU A 174 0.78 11.21 18.83
N SER A 175 0.41 12.18 18.00
CA SER A 175 -0.71 13.09 18.22
C SER A 175 -1.39 13.44 16.89
N PRO A 176 -2.01 12.46 16.21
CA PRO A 176 -2.45 12.65 14.84
C PRO A 176 -3.69 13.53 14.74
N VAL A 177 -3.77 14.29 13.64
CA VAL A 177 -4.99 15.03 13.26
C VAL A 177 -5.96 14.04 12.60
N HIS A 178 -7.06 13.75 13.28
CA HIS A 178 -8.02 12.71 12.87
C HIS A 178 -9.47 13.06 13.26
N PRO A 179 -10.07 14.14 12.72
CA PRO A 179 -11.44 14.52 13.01
C PRO A 179 -12.45 13.51 12.46
N THR A 180 -13.56 13.32 13.19
CA THR A 180 -14.76 12.64 12.68
C THR A 180 -15.45 13.52 11.63
N VAL A 181 -15.74 12.96 10.46
CA VAL A 181 -16.42 13.63 9.35
C VAL A 181 -17.82 13.09 9.09
N VAL A 182 -18.10 11.83 9.43
CA VAL A 182 -19.43 11.22 9.38
C VAL A 182 -19.66 10.43 10.67
N ALA A 183 -20.85 10.58 11.26
CA ALA A 183 -21.32 9.76 12.37
C ALA A 183 -22.75 9.27 12.05
N ASN A 184 -22.99 7.98 12.34
CA ASN A 184 -24.32 7.36 12.29
C ASN A 184 -24.91 7.28 13.70
#